data_AF-A0A7S2GD39-F1
#
_entry.id   AF-A0A7S2GD39-F1
#
_cell.length_a   1.000
_cell.length_b   1.000
_cell.length_c   1.000
_cell.angle_alpha   90.00
_cell.angle_beta   90.00
_cell.angle_gamma   90.00
#
_symmetry.space_group_name_H-M   'P 1'
#
loop_
_entity.id
_entity.type
_entity.pdbx_description
1 polymer ?
#
loop_
_entity_poly.entity_id
_entity_poly.type
_entity_poly.pdbx_seq_one_letter_code
_entity_poly.pdbx_strand_id
1 'polypeptide(L)'
;TTIVLCTHGVVAVGNLGDCRALLCFCETDDYGTAESHREITVAHRATDPAEKARITQAGGFVLNGRVMGVLEPSRAIGDWDLKRNPKSRHAVSSKPSLNVQVVRKNDTDTGGSGGKGARSTAGRNSKRAEKKMGGARLMNAMHSSAGGADLPRDPFMVIASDGVWDFMTDDEVVECVQKSTRFGLDRSEPARRLVARRRR
;
A
#
# COMPACT_ATOMS: atom_id res chain seq x y z
N THR A 1 -5.74 -7.89 -11.55
CA THR A 1 -4.82 -8.93 -11.02
C THR A 1 -3.66 -8.30 -10.27
N THR A 2 -3.58 -8.54 -8.96
CA THR A 2 -2.42 -8.15 -8.13
C THR A 2 -1.72 -9.41 -7.63
N ILE A 3 -0.39 -9.42 -7.62
CA ILE A 3 0.45 -10.47 -7.05
C ILE A 3 1.38 -9.81 -6.04
N VAL A 4 1.53 -10.42 -4.86
CA VAL A 4 2.50 -9.97 -3.85
C VAL A 4 3.43 -11.13 -3.49
N LEU A 5 4.73 -10.85 -3.51
CA LEU A 5 5.80 -11.75 -3.11
C LEU A 5 6.44 -11.20 -1.82
N CYS A 6 6.33 -11.95 -0.73
CA CYS A 6 6.93 -11.62 0.55
C CYS A 6 8.11 -12.56 0.83
N THR A 7 9.34 -12.04 0.89
CA THR A 7 10.56 -12.83 1.11
C THR A 7 11.55 -12.07 2.00
N HIS A 8 11.98 -12.67 3.11
CA HIS A 8 13.11 -12.19 3.96
C HIS A 8 13.19 -10.66 4.17
N GLY A 9 12.10 -10.03 4.62
CA GLY A 9 12.06 -8.57 4.85
C GLY A 9 11.87 -7.72 3.59
N VAL A 10 11.43 -8.31 2.48
CA VAL A 10 11.07 -7.61 1.23
C VAL A 10 9.64 -7.97 0.83
N VAL A 11 8.88 -6.97 0.42
CA VAL A 11 7.54 -7.09 -0.17
C VAL A 11 7.58 -6.50 -1.57
N ALA A 12 7.41 -7.36 -2.58
CA ALA A 12 7.34 -6.97 -3.99
C ALA A 12 5.91 -7.17 -4.52
N VAL A 13 5.33 -6.10 -5.06
CA VAL A 13 3.94 -6.01 -5.52
C VAL A 13 3.94 -5.80 -7.03
N GLY A 14 3.40 -6.77 -7.78
CA GLY A 14 3.11 -6.64 -9.20
C GLY A 14 1.61 -6.42 -9.42
N ASN A 15 1.20 -5.28 -9.98
CA ASN A 15 -0.20 -5.03 -10.32
C ASN A 15 -0.44 -4.92 -11.82
N LEU A 16 -1.55 -5.51 -12.28
CA LEU A 16 -2.03 -5.42 -13.65
C LEU A 16 -3.57 -5.36 -13.63
N GLY A 17 -4.12 -4.18 -13.90
CA GLY A 17 -5.55 -3.89 -13.78
C GLY A 17 -5.87 -3.00 -12.57
N ASP A 18 -7.14 -3.06 -12.18
CA ASP A 18 -7.87 -2.22 -11.21
C ASP A 18 -7.76 -2.63 -9.74
N CYS A 19 -7.41 -3.88 -9.46
CA CYS A 19 -7.27 -4.45 -8.12
C CYS A 19 -6.27 -3.64 -7.27
N ARG A 20 -6.57 -3.47 -5.98
CA ARG A 20 -5.75 -2.69 -5.04
C ARG A 20 -5.23 -3.57 -3.89
N ALA A 21 -4.11 -3.15 -3.31
CA ALA A 21 -3.60 -3.69 -2.05
C ALA A 21 -3.23 -2.57 -1.07
N LEU A 22 -3.71 -2.69 0.17
CA LEU A 22 -3.33 -1.85 1.31
C LEU A 22 -2.36 -2.62 2.20
N LEU A 23 -1.26 -1.97 2.57
CA LEU A 23 -0.42 -2.39 3.70
C LEU A 23 -0.88 -1.64 4.95
N CYS A 24 -1.15 -2.39 6.02
CA CYS A 24 -1.73 -1.91 7.27
C CYS A 24 -0.76 -2.21 8.42
N PHE A 25 -0.44 -1.22 9.23
CA PHE A 25 0.65 -1.29 10.20
C PHE A 25 0.37 -0.33 11.37
N CYS A 26 1.14 -0.46 12.45
CA CYS A 26 1.15 0.54 13.51
C CYS A 26 2.32 1.50 13.32
N GLU A 27 2.08 2.80 13.53
CA GLU A 27 3.11 3.82 13.67
C GLU A 27 3.10 4.29 15.13
N THR A 28 4.27 4.43 15.74
CA THR A 28 4.42 4.93 17.11
C THR A 28 5.16 6.26 17.07
N ASP A 29 4.57 7.28 17.68
CA ASP A 29 5.13 8.63 17.82
C ASP A 29 5.21 9.04 19.31
N ASP A 30 5.54 10.31 19.57
CA ASP A 30 5.65 10.85 20.93
C ASP A 30 4.30 10.93 21.69
N TYR A 31 3.17 10.71 21.00
CA TYR A 31 1.80 10.77 21.55
C TYR A 31 1.16 9.38 21.75
N GLY A 32 1.61 8.36 21.01
CA GLY A 32 1.21 6.97 21.23
C GLY A 32 1.46 6.05 20.04
N THR A 33 0.78 4.91 20.02
CA THR A 33 0.75 4.01 18.86
C THR A 33 -0.58 4.17 18.13
N ALA A 34 -0.53 4.62 16.89
CA ALA A 34 -1.67 4.76 15.98
C ALA A 34 -1.70 3.63 14.94
N GLU A 35 -2.91 3.26 14.50
CA GLU A 35 -3.10 2.36 13.37
C GLU A 35 -3.04 3.18 12.06
N SER A 36 -2.24 2.72 11.09
CA SER A 36 -1.91 3.44 9.86
C SER A 36 -1.97 2.50 8.65
N HIS A 37 -2.20 3.06 7.45
CA HIS A 37 -2.30 2.29 6.22
C HIS A 37 -1.80 3.06 5.00
N ARG A 38 -1.31 2.32 4.00
CA ARG A 38 -0.82 2.87 2.73
C ARG A 38 -1.15 1.94 1.57
N GLU A 39 -1.70 2.48 0.48
CA GLU A 39 -1.81 1.72 -0.77
C GLU A 39 -0.41 1.43 -1.34
N ILE A 40 -0.16 0.16 -1.64
CA ILE A 40 1.11 -0.32 -2.22
C ILE A 40 0.98 -0.68 -3.71
N THR A 41 -0.23 -0.63 -4.24
CA THR A 41 -0.55 -0.73 -5.66
C THR A 41 -0.63 0.64 -6.34
N VAL A 42 -0.66 0.61 -7.67
CA VAL A 42 -1.30 1.65 -8.48
C VAL A 42 -2.32 0.92 -9.36
N ALA A 43 -3.58 1.30 -9.25
CA ALA A 43 -4.64 0.79 -10.12
C ALA A 43 -4.43 1.25 -11.57
N HIS A 44 -4.96 0.49 -12.53
CA HIS A 44 -4.87 0.79 -13.96
C HIS A 44 -6.28 0.84 -14.57
N ARG A 45 -6.99 1.94 -14.33
CA ARG A 45 -8.30 2.20 -14.93
C ARG A 45 -8.10 2.89 -16.29
N ALA A 46 -9.01 2.72 -17.25
CA ALA A 46 -8.89 3.42 -18.54
C ALA A 46 -9.14 4.94 -18.45
N THR A 47 -9.70 5.40 -17.33
CA THR A 47 -9.86 6.82 -16.98
C THR A 47 -8.55 7.55 -16.67
N ASP A 48 -7.52 6.83 -16.24
CA ASP A 48 -6.32 7.43 -15.65
C ASP A 48 -5.52 8.18 -16.73
N PRO A 49 -5.09 9.45 -16.51
CA PRO A 49 -4.52 10.28 -17.58
C PRO A 49 -3.35 9.64 -18.34
N ALA A 50 -2.47 8.93 -17.63
CA ALA A 50 -1.34 8.23 -18.23
C ALA A 50 -1.76 7.02 -19.09
N GLU A 51 -2.77 6.26 -18.65
CA GLU A 51 -3.27 5.11 -19.41
C GLU A 51 -4.16 5.57 -20.57
N LYS A 52 -4.99 6.59 -20.40
CA LYS A 52 -5.76 7.22 -21.49
C LYS A 52 -4.84 7.74 -22.59
N ALA A 53 -3.75 8.44 -22.23
CA ALA A 53 -2.73 8.89 -23.19
C ALA A 53 -2.04 7.70 -23.90
N ARG A 54 -1.72 6.62 -23.17
CA ARG A 54 -1.16 5.38 -23.75
C ARG A 54 -2.14 4.71 -24.73
N ILE A 55 -3.42 4.64 -24.40
CA ILE A 55 -4.49 4.08 -25.24
C ILE A 55 -4.67 4.91 -26.51
N THR A 56 -4.67 6.24 -26.41
CA THR A 56 -4.75 7.12 -27.60
C THR A 56 -3.49 7.02 -28.47
N GLN A 57 -2.29 6.93 -27.90
CA GLN A 57 -1.06 6.67 -28.66
C GLN A 57 -1.04 5.27 -29.31
N ALA A 58 -1.76 4.30 -28.72
CA ALA A 58 -1.99 2.98 -29.31
C ALA A 58 -3.01 2.99 -30.47
N GLY A 59 -3.63 4.14 -30.79
CA GLY A 59 -4.70 4.23 -31.78
C GLY A 59 -6.05 3.71 -31.27
N GLY A 60 -6.19 3.49 -29.97
CA GLY A 60 -7.45 3.18 -29.31
C GLY A 60 -8.10 4.42 -28.69
N PHE A 61 -9.29 4.24 -28.13
CA PHE A 61 -10.02 5.27 -27.41
C PHE A 61 -10.57 4.76 -26.07
N VAL A 62 -11.07 5.69 -25.25
CA VAL A 62 -11.76 5.38 -23.99
C VAL A 62 -13.16 5.97 -24.05
N LEU A 63 -14.17 5.10 -23.91
CA LEU A 63 -15.59 5.43 -23.97
C LEU A 63 -16.26 4.85 -22.72
N ASN A 64 -17.07 5.65 -22.01
CA ASN A 64 -17.76 5.23 -20.78
C ASN A 64 -16.84 4.55 -19.74
N GLY A 65 -15.62 5.08 -19.59
CA GLY A 65 -14.60 4.51 -18.68
C GLY A 65 -13.90 3.24 -19.18
N ARG A 66 -14.21 2.76 -20.40
CA ARG A 66 -13.74 1.49 -20.97
C ARG A 66 -12.83 1.66 -22.19
N VAL A 67 -11.77 0.87 -22.29
CA VAL A 67 -10.90 0.73 -23.46
C VAL A 67 -11.73 0.22 -24.64
N MET A 68 -11.73 0.96 -25.76
CA MET A 68 -12.59 0.72 -26.94
C MET A 68 -14.11 0.62 -26.62
N GLY A 69 -14.55 1.10 -25.45
CA GLY A 69 -15.91 0.88 -24.95
C GLY A 69 -16.19 -0.52 -24.35
N VAL A 70 -15.20 -1.42 -24.33
CA VAL A 70 -15.36 -2.83 -23.93
C VAL A 70 -14.83 -3.10 -22.52
N LEU A 71 -13.51 -2.90 -22.29
CA LEU A 71 -12.81 -3.38 -21.09
C LEU A 71 -12.52 -2.23 -20.09
N GLU A 72 -12.81 -2.42 -18.81
CA GLU A 72 -12.58 -1.41 -17.76
C GLU A 72 -11.10 -1.25 -17.36
N PRO A 73 -10.37 -2.32 -16.99
CA PRO A 73 -8.94 -2.21 -16.75
C PRO A 73 -8.18 -1.90 -18.04
N SER A 74 -7.30 -0.91 -17.98
CA SER A 74 -6.44 -0.55 -19.12
C SER A 74 -5.28 -1.53 -19.34
N ARG A 75 -5.03 -2.41 -18.37
CA ARG A 75 -3.98 -3.43 -18.41
C ARG A 75 -4.49 -4.77 -17.87
N ALA A 76 -4.22 -5.86 -18.59
CA ALA A 76 -4.72 -7.20 -18.27
C ALA A 76 -3.93 -8.32 -18.99
N ILE A 77 -4.01 -9.55 -18.48
CA ILE A 77 -3.53 -10.77 -19.14
C ILE A 77 -4.69 -11.34 -19.96
N GLY A 78 -4.45 -11.79 -21.20
CA GLY A 78 -5.51 -12.15 -22.14
C GLY A 78 -5.84 -11.00 -23.08
N ASP A 79 -7.14 -10.75 -23.33
CA ASP A 79 -7.68 -9.66 -24.16
C ASP A 79 -7.03 -9.54 -25.54
N TRP A 80 -6.77 -10.67 -26.18
CA TRP A 80 -5.98 -10.77 -27.41
C TRP A 80 -6.49 -9.86 -28.53
N ASP A 81 -7.81 -9.79 -28.74
CA ASP A 81 -8.39 -8.98 -29.81
C ASP A 81 -8.26 -7.47 -29.57
N LEU A 82 -8.18 -7.02 -28.32
CA LEU A 82 -7.81 -5.62 -27.96
C LEU A 82 -6.30 -5.35 -28.03
N LYS A 83 -5.51 -6.34 -28.47
CA LYS A 83 -4.06 -6.28 -28.66
C LYS A 83 -3.63 -6.49 -30.12
N ARG A 84 -4.53 -6.93 -31.02
CA ARG A 84 -4.28 -7.15 -32.46
C ARG A 84 -4.24 -5.85 -33.28
N ASN A 85 -3.28 -4.96 -33.00
CA ASN A 85 -2.93 -3.87 -33.92
C ASN A 85 -1.53 -4.09 -34.53
N PRO A 86 -1.40 -4.43 -35.83
CA PRO A 86 -0.10 -4.64 -36.48
C PRO A 86 0.76 -3.37 -36.65
N LYS A 87 0.20 -2.16 -36.39
CA LYS A 87 0.85 -0.87 -36.67
C LYS A 87 1.09 0.00 -35.43
N SER A 88 0.74 -0.45 -34.23
CA SER A 88 0.84 0.37 -33.02
C SER A 88 1.17 -0.45 -31.76
N ARG A 89 1.38 0.26 -30.64
CA ARG A 89 1.38 -0.33 -29.29
C ARG A 89 -0.02 -0.88 -28.99
N HIS A 90 -0.14 -1.97 -28.23
CA HIS A 90 -1.44 -2.53 -27.87
C HIS A 90 -2.31 -1.56 -27.05
N ALA A 91 -3.62 -1.52 -27.30
CA ALA A 91 -4.55 -0.67 -26.55
C ALA A 91 -4.68 -1.14 -25.09
N VAL A 92 -4.86 -2.45 -24.87
CA VAL A 92 -4.71 -3.09 -23.54
C VAL A 92 -3.26 -3.53 -23.34
N SER A 93 -2.63 -3.13 -22.24
CA SER A 93 -1.22 -3.49 -21.96
C SER A 93 -1.11 -4.75 -21.10
N SER A 94 -0.14 -5.62 -21.40
CA SER A 94 0.25 -6.75 -20.53
C SER A 94 1.36 -6.37 -19.53
N LYS A 95 1.83 -5.11 -19.50
CA LYS A 95 2.95 -4.68 -18.64
C LYS A 95 2.46 -4.29 -17.23
N PRO A 96 2.88 -4.99 -16.16
CA PRO A 96 2.49 -4.63 -14.79
C PRO A 96 3.17 -3.34 -14.31
N SER A 97 2.60 -2.70 -13.29
CA SER A 97 3.37 -1.86 -12.37
C SER A 97 4.07 -2.75 -11.34
N LEU A 98 5.25 -2.33 -10.89
CA LEU A 98 6.04 -3.04 -9.89
C LEU A 98 6.43 -2.05 -8.78
N ASN A 99 6.10 -2.39 -7.54
CA ASN A 99 6.51 -1.67 -6.34
C ASN A 99 7.28 -2.64 -5.43
N VAL A 100 8.44 -2.25 -4.91
CA VAL A 100 9.27 -3.10 -4.05
C VAL A 100 9.66 -2.31 -2.80
N GLN A 101 9.26 -2.82 -1.64
CA GLN A 101 9.50 -2.19 -0.34
C GLN A 101 10.29 -3.14 0.56
N VAL A 102 11.30 -2.61 1.25
CA VAL A 102 12.02 -3.35 2.30
C VAL A 102 11.30 -3.14 3.62
N VAL A 103 10.64 -4.20 4.11
CA VAL A 103 10.01 -4.25 5.42
C VAL A 103 11.08 -4.64 6.44
N ARG A 104 11.69 -3.63 7.07
CA ARG A 104 12.52 -3.85 8.25
C ARG A 104 11.63 -4.31 9.40
N LYS A 105 12.08 -5.32 10.16
CA LYS A 105 11.56 -5.54 11.50
C LYS A 105 12.08 -4.41 12.39
N ASN A 106 11.25 -3.88 13.28
CA ASN A 106 11.74 -2.97 14.32
C ASN A 106 12.35 -3.83 15.43
N ASP A 107 13.67 -3.76 15.59
CA ASP A 107 14.42 -4.54 16.59
C ASP A 107 14.32 -3.88 17.98
N THR A 108 13.12 -3.88 18.56
CA THR A 108 12.86 -3.40 19.93
C THR A 108 12.76 -4.52 20.98
N ASP A 109 12.64 -5.78 20.55
CA ASP A 109 12.53 -6.96 21.44
C ASP A 109 13.90 -7.57 21.82
N THR A 110 14.85 -6.75 22.28
CA THR A 110 16.02 -7.26 23.05
C THR A 110 16.38 -6.32 24.20
N GLY A 111 15.90 -6.66 25.41
CA GLY A 111 16.25 -5.97 26.64
C GLY A 111 17.67 -6.28 27.13
N GLY A 112 18.61 -5.38 26.83
CA GLY A 112 19.77 -5.05 27.69
C GLY A 112 20.88 -6.08 27.93
N SER A 113 22.11 -5.76 27.48
CA SER A 113 23.28 -5.71 28.38
C SER A 113 24.49 -5.00 27.76
N GLY A 114 25.15 -4.11 28.51
CA GLY A 114 26.57 -4.39 28.80
C GLY A 114 27.72 -3.74 28.03
N GLY A 115 27.56 -2.62 27.32
CA GLY A 115 28.55 -1.52 27.33
C GLY A 115 29.91 -1.61 26.60
N LYS A 116 30.59 -0.45 26.59
CA LYS A 116 31.91 -0.10 26.00
C LYS A 116 31.97 -0.18 24.45
N GLY A 117 32.52 0.78 23.71
CA GLY A 117 33.10 2.08 24.09
C GLY A 117 34.40 2.38 23.33
N ALA A 118 34.31 3.08 22.19
CA ALA A 118 35.45 3.51 21.38
C ALA A 118 35.27 4.96 20.89
N ARG A 119 36.38 5.68 20.66
CA ARG A 119 36.41 7.14 20.47
C ARG A 119 37.43 7.57 19.41
N SER A 120 36.98 8.01 18.23
CA SER A 120 37.78 8.66 17.17
C SER A 120 36.89 8.95 15.95
N THR A 121 37.04 10.00 15.13
CA THR A 121 37.80 11.27 15.23
C THR A 121 37.13 12.29 14.29
N ALA A 122 37.33 13.60 14.51
CA ALA A 122 36.64 14.63 13.73
C ALA A 122 37.28 14.90 12.35
N GLY A 123 36.45 15.17 11.34
CA GLY A 123 36.85 15.67 10.02
C GLY A 123 35.85 16.71 9.48
N ARG A 124 36.27 17.99 9.42
CA ARG A 124 35.58 19.11 8.72
C ARG A 124 36.04 19.08 7.24
N ASN A 125 35.44 19.72 6.23
CA ASN A 125 34.33 20.69 6.05
C ASN A 125 33.84 20.54 4.57
N SER A 126 32.91 21.25 3.90
CA SER A 126 32.08 22.47 4.12
C SER A 126 30.98 22.53 3.01
N LYS A 127 30.12 23.57 2.98
CA LYS A 127 29.17 23.96 1.89
C LYS A 127 27.99 22.98 1.69
N ARG A 128 26.76 23.21 2.19
CA ARG A 128 25.90 24.39 2.49
C ARG A 128 25.18 25.01 1.27
N ALA A 129 23.97 24.50 1.02
CA ALA A 129 22.73 25.26 0.77
C ALA A 129 21.61 24.39 1.41
N GLU A 130 20.79 24.82 2.38
CA GLU A 130 19.84 25.96 2.43
C GLU A 130 18.70 25.90 1.40
N LYS A 131 17.43 26.12 1.76
CA LYS A 131 16.76 26.14 3.09
C LYS A 131 15.23 26.12 2.87
N LYS A 132 14.51 25.21 3.54
CA LYS A 132 13.10 25.45 3.92
C LYS A 132 12.85 24.84 5.30
N MET A 133 12.04 25.54 6.10
CA MET A 133 12.11 25.48 7.56
C MET A 133 10.73 25.77 8.15
N GLY A 134 10.19 24.82 8.91
CA GLY A 134 8.88 24.92 9.54
C GLY A 134 8.40 23.53 9.98
N GLY A 135 8.23 23.25 11.27
CA GLY A 135 8.61 24.09 12.41
C GLY A 135 8.43 23.33 13.72
N ALA A 136 9.52 22.80 14.27
CA ALA A 136 9.46 22.02 15.50
C ALA A 136 9.01 22.88 16.69
N ARG A 137 7.90 22.50 17.34
CA ARG A 137 7.45 23.06 18.61
C ARG A 137 7.50 21.98 19.68
N LEU A 138 8.60 22.00 20.46
CA LEU A 138 8.69 21.32 21.74
C LEU A 138 7.71 21.97 22.73
N MET A 139 6.78 21.19 23.30
CA MET A 139 6.02 21.56 24.50
C MET A 139 5.76 20.32 25.36
N ASN A 140 5.97 20.45 26.67
CA ASN A 140 5.89 19.33 27.62
C ASN A 140 4.48 19.15 28.20
N ALA A 141 4.00 17.90 28.28
CA ALA A 141 3.02 17.43 29.28
C ALA A 141 3.19 15.90 29.40
N MET A 142 3.89 15.36 30.41
CA MET A 142 3.43 15.11 31.79
C MET A 142 2.28 14.10 31.95
N HIS A 143 2.66 12.81 31.93
CA HIS A 143 2.24 11.72 32.83
C HIS A 143 0.76 11.26 32.96
N SER A 144 0.66 9.96 33.23
CA SER A 144 -0.51 9.21 33.76
C SER A 144 -1.62 8.86 32.75
N SER A 145 -2.21 7.65 32.75
CA SER A 145 -1.86 6.43 33.50
C SER A 145 -2.33 5.13 32.83
N ALA A 146 -1.75 4.01 33.29
CA ALA A 146 -2.32 2.65 33.38
C ALA A 146 -2.84 1.91 32.12
N GLY A 147 -2.38 0.65 32.00
CA GLY A 147 -3.27 -0.45 31.58
C GLY A 147 -3.02 -1.06 30.20
N GLY A 148 -1.99 -1.91 30.10
CA GLY A 148 -1.79 -2.81 28.96
C GLY A 148 -0.52 -2.51 28.16
N ALA A 149 0.37 -3.50 28.07
CA ALA A 149 1.38 -3.52 27.04
C ALA A 149 0.70 -4.00 25.75
N ASP A 150 0.20 -3.06 24.95
CA ASP A 150 -0.37 -3.34 23.63
C ASP A 150 0.79 -3.85 22.74
N LEU A 151 0.88 -5.17 22.59
CA LEU A 151 1.86 -5.79 21.69
C LEU A 151 1.71 -5.17 20.30
N PRO A 152 2.82 -4.77 19.64
CA PRO A 152 2.76 -4.08 18.35
C PRO A 152 1.94 -4.92 17.37
N ARG A 153 0.81 -4.37 16.92
CA ARG A 153 -0.19 -5.13 16.16
C ARG A 153 0.45 -5.64 14.88
N ASP A 154 0.44 -6.96 14.69
CA ASP A 154 1.08 -7.60 13.53
C ASP A 154 0.66 -6.90 12.23
N PRO A 155 1.61 -6.37 11.43
CA PRO A 155 1.29 -5.67 10.21
C PRO A 155 0.66 -6.65 9.22
N PHE A 156 -0.50 -6.27 8.69
CA PHE A 156 -1.28 -7.08 7.76
C PHE A 156 -1.44 -6.38 6.43
N MET A 157 -1.94 -7.11 5.43
CA MET A 157 -2.14 -6.59 4.09
C MET A 157 -3.48 -7.08 3.56
N VAL A 158 -4.26 -6.18 2.99
CA VAL A 158 -5.52 -6.50 2.33
C VAL A 158 -5.31 -6.39 0.83
N ILE A 159 -5.65 -7.44 0.09
CA ILE A 159 -5.68 -7.46 -1.38
C ILE A 159 -7.11 -7.79 -1.81
N ALA A 160 -7.72 -6.94 -2.63
CA ALA A 160 -9.05 -7.19 -3.18
C ALA A 160 -9.24 -6.54 -4.55
N SER A 161 -10.27 -6.97 -5.27
CA SER A 161 -10.70 -6.32 -6.51
C SER A 161 -11.65 -5.14 -6.23
N ASP A 162 -11.92 -4.36 -7.28
CA ASP A 162 -13.06 -3.43 -7.43
C ASP A 162 -14.24 -3.68 -6.47
N GLY A 163 -14.77 -4.91 -6.46
CA GLY A 163 -15.95 -5.31 -5.71
C GLY A 163 -15.88 -5.24 -4.18
N VAL A 164 -14.73 -4.89 -3.58
CA VAL A 164 -14.68 -4.43 -2.18
C VAL A 164 -14.52 -2.91 -2.14
N TRP A 165 -13.58 -2.36 -2.90
CA TRP A 165 -13.18 -0.95 -2.87
C TRP A 165 -14.23 0.03 -3.44
N ASP A 166 -15.17 -0.45 -4.25
CA ASP A 166 -16.28 0.37 -4.76
C ASP A 166 -17.43 0.50 -3.74
N PHE A 167 -17.38 -0.24 -2.62
CA PHE A 167 -18.44 -0.31 -1.58
C PHE A 167 -17.94 -0.03 -0.15
N MET A 168 -16.62 0.04 0.07
CA MET A 168 -16.02 0.25 1.40
C MET A 168 -14.78 1.13 1.30
N THR A 169 -14.60 2.06 2.25
CA THR A 169 -13.37 2.86 2.35
C THR A 169 -12.19 2.03 2.88
N ASP A 170 -10.99 2.56 2.69
CA ASP A 170 -9.76 1.94 3.19
C ASP A 170 -9.79 1.78 4.72
N ASP A 171 -10.33 2.77 5.45
CA ASP A 171 -10.58 2.72 6.90
C ASP A 171 -11.62 1.64 7.28
N GLU A 172 -12.76 1.56 6.58
CA GLU A 172 -13.82 0.59 6.88
C GLU A 172 -13.36 -0.86 6.66
N VAL A 173 -12.49 -1.07 5.67
CA VAL A 173 -11.84 -2.35 5.39
C VAL A 173 -10.86 -2.71 6.51
N VAL A 174 -9.99 -1.77 6.90
CA VAL A 174 -9.03 -1.94 8.01
C VAL A 174 -9.75 -2.25 9.32
N GLU A 175 -10.77 -1.47 9.68
CA GLU A 175 -11.56 -1.66 10.90
C GLU A 175 -12.27 -3.01 10.92
N CYS A 176 -12.78 -3.46 9.78
CA CYS A 176 -13.43 -4.77 9.64
C CYS A 176 -12.45 -5.94 9.88
N VAL A 177 -11.22 -5.83 9.35
CA VAL A 177 -10.16 -6.83 9.54
C VAL A 177 -9.70 -6.84 11.00
N GLN A 178 -9.36 -5.67 11.56
CA GLN A 178 -8.90 -5.52 12.94
C GLN A 178 -9.92 -6.01 13.97
N LYS A 179 -11.20 -5.64 13.84
CA LYS A 179 -12.26 -6.15 14.73
C LYS A 179 -12.33 -7.68 14.68
N SER A 180 -12.11 -8.27 13.51
CA SER A 180 -12.19 -9.72 13.34
C SER A 180 -10.97 -10.46 13.90
N THR A 181 -9.75 -9.90 13.77
CA THR A 181 -8.55 -10.48 14.40
C THR A 181 -8.51 -10.27 15.92
N ARG A 182 -8.98 -9.12 16.44
CA ARG A 182 -9.06 -8.82 17.88
C ARG A 182 -9.94 -9.80 18.66
N PHE A 183 -10.93 -10.45 18.02
CA PHE A 183 -11.75 -11.50 18.63
C PHE A 183 -11.17 -12.93 18.50
N GLY A 184 -9.93 -13.09 18.02
CA GLY A 184 -9.29 -14.40 17.87
C GLY A 184 -9.95 -15.31 16.82
N LEU A 185 -10.70 -14.72 15.87
CA LEU A 185 -11.41 -15.44 14.83
C LEU A 185 -10.44 -15.98 13.77
N ASP A 186 -10.88 -17.02 13.05
CA ASP A 186 -10.10 -17.61 11.96
C ASP A 186 -9.70 -16.57 10.89
N ARG A 187 -8.54 -16.77 10.26
CA ARG A 187 -7.96 -15.88 9.25
C ARG A 187 -8.84 -15.72 8.00
N SER A 188 -9.81 -16.60 7.74
CA SER A 188 -10.80 -16.43 6.65
C SER A 188 -12.00 -15.53 7.03
N GLU A 189 -12.29 -15.35 8.32
CA GLU A 189 -13.45 -14.58 8.79
C GLU A 189 -13.40 -13.08 8.44
N PRO A 190 -12.25 -12.37 8.50
CA PRO A 190 -12.13 -11.03 7.93
C PRO A 190 -12.60 -10.95 6.47
N ALA A 191 -12.15 -11.86 5.61
CA ALA A 191 -12.51 -11.88 4.20
C ALA A 191 -13.99 -12.17 3.97
N ARG A 192 -14.58 -13.11 4.74
CA ARG A 192 -16.02 -13.39 4.71
C ARG A 192 -16.85 -12.16 5.07
N ARG A 193 -16.43 -11.39 6.07
CA ARG A 193 -17.13 -10.17 6.52
C ARG A 193 -17.06 -9.04 5.51
N LEU A 194 -15.91 -8.82 4.86
CA LEU A 194 -15.78 -7.87 3.76
C LEU A 194 -16.73 -8.23 2.60
N VAL A 195 -16.72 -9.50 2.17
CA VAL A 195 -17.61 -9.98 1.08
C VAL A 195 -19.10 -9.92 1.47
N ALA A 196 -19.44 -10.15 2.74
CA ALA A 196 -20.81 -10.02 3.24
C ALA A 196 -21.30 -8.56 3.31
N ARG A 197 -20.42 -7.60 3.63
CA ARG A 197 -20.75 -6.16 3.68
C ARG A 197 -21.12 -5.58 2.32
N ARG A 198 -20.58 -6.11 1.22
CA ARG A 198 -20.89 -5.72 -0.19
C ARG A 198 -22.39 -5.82 -0.57
N ARG A 199 -23.24 -6.48 0.22
CA ARG A 199 -24.65 -6.77 -0.12
C ARG A 199 -25.67 -5.82 0.55
N ARG A 200 -25.36 -4.54 0.68
CA ARG A 200 -26.26 -3.51 1.23
C ARG A 200 -26.29 -2.27 0.36
#